data_AF-A0A4Y4DRB6-F1
#
_entry.id   AF-A0A4Y4DRB6-F1
#
_cell.length_a   1.000
_cell.length_b   1.000
_cell.length_c   1.000
_cell.angle_alpha   90.00
_cell.angle_beta   90.00
_cell.angle_gamma   90.00
#
_symmetry.space_group_name_H-M   'P 1'
#
loop_
_entity.id
_entity.type
_entity.pdbx_description
1 polymer ?
#
loop_
_entity_poly.entity_id
_entity_poly.type
_entity_poly.pdbx_seq_one_letter_code
_entity_poly.pdbx_strand_id
1 'polypeptide(L)'
;MLVGLMLVPVLLAAVLFSQQAVLGVGIGLALMTSVVRALAPRERWFAAGAGAAVAAAGSYLGPESWWLLLAVVVVCLVQGWFARHSVQAVAILPAMLMLSAQNSDHSQWLTVGLATLAGSAYLLVLAQLMGLAGKPKPIAPRLALAHSALLGIGCLALVLLSRYFEIHRANWALLAFCIMFTPDLLLRKNNKAVLGYLAAVTGGAVLAALVGVISSPVLTLAVLACGAVATVAGSLAGQPAIGVSSVTLTVILLSSITSDESIGYLSVQRAGLAFLSLIVAGLMVLVGRLVQRKLIQRHHLE
;
A
#
# COMPACT_ATOMS: atom_id res chain seq x y z
N MET A 1 17.15 4.84 16.51
CA MET A 1 16.14 4.98 17.58
C MET A 1 14.71 4.77 17.06
N LEU A 2 14.23 5.53 16.07
CA LEU A 2 12.88 5.43 15.50
C LEU A 2 12.50 4.03 14.96
N VAL A 3 13.41 3.37 14.25
CA VAL A 3 13.16 2.01 13.70
C VAL A 3 13.03 0.96 14.80
N GLY A 4 13.84 1.05 15.86
CA GLY A 4 13.73 0.16 17.02
C GLY A 4 12.37 0.28 17.70
N LEU A 5 11.87 1.50 17.87
CA LEU A 5 10.53 1.77 18.41
C LEU A 5 9.39 1.23 17.54
N MET A 6 9.54 1.18 16.22
CA MET A 6 8.53 0.62 15.33
C MET A 6 8.48 -0.92 15.35
N LEU A 7 9.57 -1.58 15.73
CA LEU A 7 9.64 -3.04 15.83
C LEU A 7 9.06 -3.58 17.14
N VAL A 8 9.04 -2.77 18.20
CA VAL A 8 8.49 -3.13 19.53
C VAL A 8 7.10 -3.79 19.46
N PRO A 9 6.07 -3.18 18.82
CA PRO A 9 4.74 -3.79 18.73
C PRO A 9 4.72 -5.09 17.93
N VAL A 10 5.56 -5.22 16.90
CA VAL A 10 5.65 -6.45 16.10
C VAL A 10 6.29 -7.58 16.91
N LEU A 11 7.35 -7.28 17.67
CA LEU A 11 8.02 -8.24 18.55
C LEU A 11 7.11 -8.68 19.71
N LEU A 12 6.39 -7.73 20.34
CA LEU A 12 5.39 -8.04 21.36
C LEU A 12 4.28 -8.92 20.79
N ALA A 13 3.78 -8.61 19.59
CA ALA A 13 2.80 -9.43 18.91
C ALA A 13 3.32 -10.85 18.66
N ALA A 14 4.58 -10.99 18.23
CA ALA A 14 5.18 -12.27 17.90
C ALA A 14 5.43 -13.16 19.12
N VAL A 15 5.67 -12.56 20.29
CA VAL A 15 5.90 -13.31 21.55
C VAL A 15 4.59 -13.67 22.23
N LEU A 16 3.58 -12.81 22.16
CA LEU A 16 2.38 -12.91 23.00
C LEU A 16 1.12 -13.39 22.26
N PHE A 17 1.10 -13.36 20.93
CA PHE A 17 -0.12 -13.59 20.15
C PHE A 17 0.12 -14.50 18.94
N SER A 18 -0.97 -14.88 18.24
CA SER A 18 -0.91 -15.71 17.04
C SER A 18 -0.20 -15.01 15.89
N GLN A 19 0.30 -15.77 14.90
CA GLN A 19 0.94 -15.22 13.70
C GLN A 19 0.02 -14.22 12.95
N GLN A 20 -1.30 -14.40 13.01
CA GLN A 20 -2.25 -13.47 12.41
C GLN A 20 -2.30 -12.10 13.11
N ALA A 21 -2.12 -12.07 14.43
CA ALA A 21 -2.00 -10.81 15.15
C ALA A 21 -0.71 -10.07 14.76
N VAL A 22 0.39 -10.78 14.54
CA VAL A 22 1.65 -10.21 14.03
C VAL A 22 1.44 -9.58 12.66
N LEU A 23 0.76 -10.30 11.76
CA LEU A 23 0.44 -9.81 10.42
C LEU A 23 -0.45 -8.56 10.48
N GLY A 24 -1.50 -8.58 11.30
CA GLY A 24 -2.40 -7.44 11.49
C GLY A 24 -1.65 -6.20 11.99
N VAL A 25 -0.79 -6.35 13.01
CA VAL A 25 0.04 -5.27 13.56
C VAL A 25 1.02 -4.74 12.52
N GLY A 26 1.71 -5.62 11.80
CA GLY A 26 2.68 -5.25 10.76
C GLY A 26 2.04 -4.46 9.62
N ILE A 27 0.86 -4.89 9.15
CA ILE A 27 0.06 -4.18 8.14
C ILE A 27 -0.34 -2.78 8.64
N GLY A 28 -0.84 -2.69 9.88
CA GLY A 28 -1.22 -1.41 10.49
C GLY A 28 -0.05 -0.44 10.58
N LEU A 29 1.11 -0.90 11.04
CA LEU A 29 2.32 -0.09 11.18
C LEU A 29 2.87 0.36 9.82
N ALA A 30 3.12 -0.58 8.91
CA ALA A 30 3.79 -0.27 7.64
C ALA A 30 2.98 0.74 6.82
N LEU A 31 1.66 0.57 6.80
CA LEU A 31 0.80 1.35 5.92
C LEU A 31 0.38 2.68 6.55
N MET A 32 0.21 2.78 7.87
CA MET A 32 -0.12 4.06 8.51
C MET A 32 1.03 5.08 8.47
N THR A 33 2.27 4.68 8.18
CA THR A 33 3.43 5.60 8.10
C THR A 33 3.20 6.79 7.16
N SER A 34 2.57 6.55 6.02
CA SER A 34 2.24 7.61 5.06
C SER A 34 1.05 8.46 5.51
N VAL A 35 0.03 7.82 6.07
CA VAL A 35 -1.24 8.44 6.50
C VAL A 35 -1.03 9.42 7.65
N VAL A 36 -0.20 9.04 8.63
CA VAL A 36 0.17 9.85 9.80
C VAL A 36 0.65 11.25 9.42
N ARG A 37 1.32 11.39 8.26
CA ARG A 37 1.88 12.68 7.83
C ARG A 37 1.02 13.40 6.82
N ALA A 38 0.22 12.64 6.09
CA ALA A 38 -0.61 13.14 5.02
C ALA A 38 -1.91 13.77 5.53
N LEU A 39 -2.50 13.25 6.61
CA LEU A 39 -3.86 13.59 7.05
C LEU A 39 -3.90 14.44 8.32
N ALA A 40 -5.04 15.12 8.54
CA ALA A 40 -5.32 15.83 9.78
C ALA A 40 -5.53 14.86 10.96
N PRO A 41 -5.31 15.29 12.22
CA PRO A 41 -5.39 14.38 13.39
C PRO A 41 -6.69 13.58 13.50
N ARG A 42 -7.84 14.18 13.19
CA ARG A 42 -9.15 13.50 13.22
C ARG A 42 -9.27 12.45 12.11
N GLU A 43 -8.81 12.78 10.92
CA GLU A 43 -8.84 11.91 9.74
C GLU A 43 -7.88 10.73 9.88
N ARG A 44 -6.78 10.89 10.63
CA ARG A 44 -5.84 9.80 10.96
C ARG A 44 -6.51 8.68 11.74
N TRP A 45 -7.29 9.02 12.76
CA TRP A 45 -8.02 8.01 13.54
C TRP A 45 -9.12 7.35 12.72
N PHE A 46 -9.79 8.12 11.86
CA PHE A 46 -10.76 7.56 10.92
C PHE A 46 -10.10 6.61 9.92
N ALA A 47 -8.92 6.94 9.42
CA ALA A 47 -8.13 6.06 8.55
C ALA A 47 -7.68 4.78 9.27
N ALA A 48 -7.28 4.88 10.55
CA ALA A 48 -6.97 3.72 11.38
C ALA A 48 -8.18 2.78 11.53
N GLY A 49 -9.35 3.34 11.85
CA GLY A 49 -10.60 2.59 11.92
C GLY A 49 -11.00 1.96 10.59
N ALA A 50 -10.91 2.71 9.49
CA ALA A 50 -11.18 2.20 8.15
C ALA A 50 -10.21 1.08 7.77
N GLY A 51 -8.91 1.23 8.07
CA GLY A 51 -7.90 0.19 7.84
C GLY A 51 -8.20 -1.09 8.60
N ALA A 52 -8.57 -0.98 9.88
CA ALA A 52 -8.97 -2.11 10.71
C ALA A 52 -10.22 -2.83 10.16
N ALA A 53 -11.25 -2.06 9.78
CA ALA A 53 -12.48 -2.61 9.19
C ALA A 53 -12.21 -3.31 7.85
N VAL A 54 -11.35 -2.73 7.01
CA VAL A 54 -10.97 -3.31 5.72
C VAL A 54 -10.11 -4.56 5.88
N ALA A 55 -9.20 -4.59 6.86
CA ALA A 55 -8.42 -5.79 7.17
C ALA A 55 -9.32 -6.93 7.69
N ALA A 56 -10.22 -6.62 8.62
CA ALA A 56 -11.26 -7.54 9.09
C ALA A 56 -12.14 -8.06 7.95
N ALA A 57 -12.64 -7.18 7.08
CA ALA A 57 -13.46 -7.56 5.93
C ALA A 57 -12.68 -8.44 4.95
N GLY A 58 -11.41 -8.12 4.68
CA GLY A 58 -10.55 -8.93 3.82
C GLY A 58 -10.42 -10.35 4.38
N SER A 59 -10.05 -10.46 5.65
CA SER A 59 -9.96 -11.74 6.37
C SER A 59 -11.26 -12.54 6.34
N TYR A 60 -12.40 -11.87 6.57
CA TYR A 60 -13.71 -12.51 6.56
C TYR A 60 -14.12 -13.01 5.17
N LEU A 61 -13.84 -12.24 4.10
CA LEU A 61 -14.23 -12.59 2.73
C LEU A 61 -13.36 -13.68 2.12
N GLY A 62 -12.06 -13.71 2.46
CA GLY A 62 -11.08 -14.64 1.89
C GLY A 62 -10.81 -14.44 0.40
N PRO A 63 -9.96 -15.28 -0.20
CA PRO A 63 -9.42 -15.04 -1.53
C PRO A 63 -10.37 -15.47 -2.65
N GLU A 64 -11.23 -16.46 -2.41
CA GLU A 64 -12.07 -17.07 -3.46
C GLU A 64 -13.43 -16.39 -3.65
N SER A 65 -13.83 -15.56 -2.69
CA SER A 65 -15.16 -14.96 -2.65
C SER A 65 -15.39 -13.96 -3.79
N TRP A 66 -16.48 -14.12 -4.54
CA TRP A 66 -16.86 -13.16 -5.58
C TRP A 66 -17.17 -11.77 -5.00
N TRP A 67 -17.58 -11.71 -3.73
CA TRP A 67 -17.79 -10.46 -2.99
C TRP A 67 -16.52 -9.63 -2.81
N LEU A 68 -15.34 -10.24 -2.96
CA LEU A 68 -14.06 -9.56 -2.93
C LEU A 68 -13.97 -8.49 -4.02
N LEU A 69 -14.53 -8.73 -5.22
CA LEU A 69 -14.56 -7.76 -6.32
C LEU A 69 -15.34 -6.51 -5.93
N LEU A 70 -16.52 -6.69 -5.32
CA LEU A 70 -17.34 -5.58 -4.83
C LEU A 70 -16.61 -4.82 -3.71
N ALA A 71 -16.03 -5.56 -2.76
CA ALA A 71 -15.27 -4.98 -1.66
C ALA A 71 -14.09 -4.14 -2.17
N VAL A 72 -13.34 -4.59 -3.18
CA VAL A 72 -12.26 -3.81 -3.80
C VAL A 72 -12.76 -2.47 -4.33
N VAL A 73 -13.89 -2.45 -5.02
CA VAL A 73 -14.47 -1.20 -5.54
C VAL A 73 -14.83 -0.24 -4.41
N VAL A 74 -15.55 -0.74 -3.40
CA VAL A 74 -15.96 0.06 -2.25
C VAL A 74 -14.74 0.63 -1.52
N VAL A 75 -13.73 -0.20 -1.29
CA VAL A 75 -12.50 0.20 -0.61
C VAL A 75 -11.70 1.23 -1.43
N CYS A 76 -11.64 1.09 -2.75
CA CYS A 76 -11.04 2.09 -3.63
C CYS A 76 -11.79 3.44 -3.60
N LEU A 77 -13.11 3.43 -3.46
CA LEU A 77 -13.91 4.66 -3.29
C LEU A 77 -13.65 5.33 -1.93
N VAL A 78 -13.58 4.54 -0.85
CA VAL A 78 -13.22 5.04 0.49
C VAL A 78 -11.80 5.63 0.46
N GLN A 79 -10.86 4.97 -0.20
CA GLN A 79 -9.52 5.51 -0.43
C GLN A 79 -9.56 6.84 -1.21
N GLY A 80 -10.44 6.92 -2.22
CA GLY A 80 -10.72 8.15 -2.97
C GLY A 80 -11.21 9.31 -2.12
N TRP A 81 -12.03 9.02 -1.11
CA TRP A 81 -12.48 10.01 -0.15
C TRP A 81 -11.29 10.57 0.64
N PHE A 82 -10.39 9.73 1.14
CA PHE A 82 -9.16 10.19 1.80
C PHE A 82 -8.25 11.02 0.89
N ALA A 83 -8.21 10.70 -0.41
CA ALA A 83 -7.43 11.47 -1.37
C ALA A 83 -7.90 12.93 -1.48
N ARG A 84 -9.17 13.26 -1.16
CA ARG A 84 -9.65 14.65 -1.09
C ARG A 84 -8.90 15.47 -0.04
N HIS A 85 -8.48 14.82 1.03
CA HIS A 85 -7.80 15.45 2.16
C HIS A 85 -6.30 15.55 1.95
N SER A 86 -5.69 14.56 1.28
CA SER A 86 -4.26 14.62 0.94
C SER A 86 -3.84 13.68 -0.19
N VAL A 87 -3.08 14.20 -1.16
CA VAL A 87 -2.45 13.39 -2.23
C VAL A 87 -1.37 12.44 -1.72
N GLN A 88 -0.89 12.67 -0.50
CA GLN A 88 0.13 11.84 0.14
C GLN A 88 -0.47 10.62 0.87
N ALA A 89 -1.80 10.54 0.97
CA ALA A 89 -2.50 9.35 1.43
C ALA A 89 -2.41 8.28 0.33
N VAL A 90 -1.38 7.45 0.39
CA VAL A 90 -1.13 6.34 -0.54
C VAL A 90 -2.31 5.37 -0.54
N ALA A 91 -2.63 4.74 -1.67
CA ALA A 91 -3.68 3.73 -1.77
C ALA A 91 -3.33 2.50 -0.93
N ILE A 92 -3.82 2.49 0.29
CA ILE A 92 -3.41 1.52 1.32
C ILE A 92 -4.53 0.54 1.61
N LEU A 93 -5.76 1.04 1.63
CA LEU A 93 -6.91 0.22 1.99
C LEU A 93 -7.14 -0.94 1.01
N PRO A 94 -7.06 -0.78 -0.32
CA PRO A 94 -7.27 -1.90 -1.25
C PRO A 94 -6.20 -2.99 -1.07
N ALA A 95 -4.97 -2.58 -0.76
CA ALA A 95 -3.89 -3.50 -0.46
C ALA A 95 -4.11 -4.23 0.87
N MET A 96 -4.57 -3.55 1.92
CA MET A 96 -4.94 -4.17 3.20
C MET A 96 -6.02 -5.24 3.01
N LEU A 97 -7.05 -4.95 2.19
CA LEU A 97 -8.13 -5.88 1.89
C LEU A 97 -7.57 -7.18 1.31
N MET A 98 -6.73 -7.09 0.27
CA MET A 98 -6.16 -8.27 -0.39
C MET A 98 -5.15 -9.02 0.48
N LEU A 99 -4.28 -8.31 1.20
CA LEU A 99 -3.30 -8.94 2.08
C LEU A 99 -3.99 -9.73 3.19
N SER A 100 -5.07 -9.19 3.75
CA SER A 100 -5.84 -9.89 4.78
C SER A 100 -6.62 -11.05 4.17
N ALA A 101 -7.26 -10.86 3.02
CA ALA A 101 -8.01 -11.92 2.33
C ALA A 101 -7.16 -13.14 1.96
N GLN A 102 -5.87 -12.98 1.67
CA GLN A 102 -5.02 -14.10 1.26
C GLN A 102 -4.26 -14.78 2.41
N ASN A 103 -3.99 -14.08 3.51
CA ASN A 103 -3.04 -14.55 4.52
C ASN A 103 -3.66 -14.79 5.90
N SER A 104 -4.99 -14.76 6.02
CA SER A 104 -5.66 -14.96 7.31
C SER A 104 -6.76 -15.99 7.24
N ASP A 105 -6.91 -16.74 8.32
CA ASP A 105 -8.03 -17.66 8.49
C ASP A 105 -9.30 -16.86 8.70
N HIS A 106 -10.35 -17.25 7.97
CA HIS A 106 -11.68 -16.67 8.06
C HIS A 106 -12.23 -16.59 9.49
N SER A 107 -11.84 -17.49 10.38
CA SER A 107 -12.33 -17.53 11.77
C SER A 107 -11.70 -16.45 12.67
N GLN A 108 -10.60 -15.83 12.26
CA GLN A 108 -9.81 -14.89 13.05
C GLN A 108 -9.91 -13.43 12.55
N TRP A 109 -10.90 -13.14 11.70
CA TRP A 109 -11.11 -11.80 11.11
C TRP A 109 -11.16 -10.66 12.13
N LEU A 110 -11.77 -10.90 13.30
CA LEU A 110 -11.86 -9.91 14.37
C LEU A 110 -10.49 -9.65 15.00
N THR A 111 -9.69 -10.70 15.20
CA THR A 111 -8.31 -10.61 15.71
C THR A 111 -7.44 -9.80 14.75
N VAL A 112 -7.53 -10.05 13.44
CA VAL A 112 -6.80 -9.30 12.41
C VAL A 112 -7.19 -7.83 12.45
N GLY A 113 -8.49 -7.52 12.48
CA GLY A 113 -8.98 -6.13 12.55
C GLY A 113 -8.49 -5.39 13.79
N LEU A 114 -8.61 -6.01 14.98
CA LEU A 114 -8.14 -5.42 16.24
C LEU A 114 -6.62 -5.25 16.29
N ALA A 115 -5.86 -6.22 15.77
CA ALA A 115 -4.41 -6.14 15.68
C ALA A 115 -3.96 -5.02 14.73
N THR A 116 -4.64 -4.85 13.58
CA THR A 116 -4.41 -3.73 12.66
C THR A 116 -4.75 -2.39 13.30
N LEU A 117 -5.83 -2.31 14.07
CA LEU A 117 -6.18 -1.11 14.83
C LEU A 117 -5.10 -0.79 15.87
N ALA A 118 -4.62 -1.78 16.61
CA ALA A 118 -3.58 -1.61 17.64
C ALA A 118 -2.26 -1.14 17.03
N GLY A 119 -1.80 -1.76 15.94
CA GLY A 119 -0.59 -1.32 15.21
C GLY A 119 -0.72 0.10 14.65
N SER A 120 -1.90 0.44 14.11
CA SER A 120 -2.19 1.79 13.63
C SER A 120 -2.19 2.82 14.77
N ALA A 121 -2.88 2.52 15.86
CA ALA A 121 -2.99 3.40 17.03
C ALA A 121 -1.62 3.66 17.67
N TYR A 122 -0.79 2.62 17.80
CA TYR A 122 0.59 2.76 18.27
C TYR A 122 1.38 3.77 17.43
N LEU A 123 1.31 3.64 16.10
CA LEU A 123 2.03 4.54 15.20
C LEU A 123 1.49 5.97 15.28
N LEU A 124 0.18 6.14 15.42
CA LEU A 124 -0.44 7.45 15.59
C LEU A 124 0.02 8.14 16.87
N VAL A 125 0.04 7.42 17.99
CA VAL A 125 0.52 7.94 19.28
C VAL A 125 2.02 8.28 19.18
N LEU A 126 2.83 7.35 18.66
CA LEU A 126 4.27 7.56 18.49
C LEU A 126 4.55 8.81 17.65
N ALA A 127 3.81 8.99 16.56
CA ALA A 127 3.96 10.13 15.69
C ALA A 127 3.51 11.46 16.31
N GLN A 128 2.46 11.44 17.15
CA GLN A 128 2.06 12.60 17.93
C GLN A 128 3.15 12.99 18.93
N LEU A 129 3.71 12.01 19.65
CA LEU A 129 4.81 12.22 20.61
C LEU A 129 6.07 12.76 19.92
N MET A 130 6.35 12.31 18.70
CA MET A 130 7.52 12.74 17.91
C MET A 130 7.29 14.00 17.09
N GLY A 131 6.09 14.60 17.11
CA GLY A 131 5.79 15.79 16.32
C GLY A 131 5.84 15.56 14.80
N LEU A 132 5.59 14.34 14.33
CA LEU A 132 5.63 13.98 12.91
C LEU A 132 4.35 14.43 12.20
N ALA A 133 4.22 15.74 11.96
CA ALA A 133 3.12 16.32 11.19
C ALA A 133 3.63 16.89 9.86
N GLY A 134 3.07 16.39 8.75
CA GLY A 134 3.21 17.01 7.44
C GLY A 134 2.10 18.03 7.18
N LYS A 135 2.34 18.96 6.25
CA LYS A 135 1.26 19.82 5.75
C LYS A 135 0.43 19.02 4.73
N PRO A 136 -0.88 18.80 4.96
CA PRO A 136 -1.74 18.10 4.03
C PRO A 136 -1.81 18.86 2.69
N LYS A 137 -1.89 18.11 1.60
CA LYS A 137 -1.99 18.65 0.23
C LYS A 137 -3.29 18.13 -0.41
N PRO A 138 -4.43 18.78 -0.15
CA PRO A 138 -5.71 18.32 -0.67
C PRO A 138 -5.78 18.49 -2.20
N ILE A 139 -6.68 17.73 -2.83
CA ILE A 139 -6.99 17.84 -4.26
C ILE A 139 -8.46 18.12 -4.51
N ALA A 140 -8.73 18.70 -5.68
CA ALA A 140 -10.09 18.96 -6.13
C ALA A 140 -10.94 17.66 -6.11
N PRO A 141 -12.18 17.70 -5.59
CA PRO A 141 -13.03 16.51 -5.43
C PRO A 141 -13.23 15.70 -6.71
N ARG A 142 -13.33 16.37 -7.87
CA ARG A 142 -13.47 15.73 -9.18
C ARG A 142 -12.23 14.91 -9.56
N LEU A 143 -11.04 15.41 -9.25
CA LEU A 143 -9.79 14.71 -9.52
C LEU A 143 -9.59 13.54 -8.56
N ALA A 144 -9.99 13.70 -7.29
CA ALA A 144 -9.99 12.62 -6.30
C ALA A 144 -10.92 11.48 -6.72
N LEU A 145 -12.11 11.80 -7.24
CA LEU A 145 -13.07 10.82 -7.76
C LEU A 145 -12.58 10.14 -9.04
N ALA A 146 -11.96 10.89 -9.96
CA ALA A 146 -11.33 10.30 -11.15
C ALA A 146 -10.18 9.34 -10.76
N HIS A 147 -9.35 9.74 -9.80
CA HIS A 147 -8.29 8.90 -9.27
C HIS A 147 -8.84 7.63 -8.63
N SER A 148 -9.88 7.72 -7.79
CA SER A 148 -10.48 6.56 -7.14
C SER A 148 -11.14 5.60 -8.13
N ALA A 149 -11.77 6.13 -9.18
CA ALA A 149 -12.33 5.32 -10.25
C ALA A 149 -11.23 4.56 -11.00
N LEU A 150 -10.14 5.24 -11.38
CA LEU A 150 -9.01 4.61 -12.07
C LEU A 150 -8.27 3.60 -11.19
N LEU A 151 -8.10 3.91 -9.90
CA LEU A 151 -7.55 3.00 -8.91
C LEU A 151 -8.45 1.75 -8.79
N GLY A 152 -9.76 1.93 -8.71
CA GLY A 152 -10.74 0.85 -8.69
C GLY A 152 -10.68 -0.04 -9.94
N ILE A 153 -10.66 0.58 -11.13
CA ILE A 153 -10.53 -0.14 -12.41
C ILE A 153 -9.21 -0.92 -12.46
N GLY A 154 -8.09 -0.31 -12.08
CA GLY A 154 -6.78 -0.97 -12.07
C GLY A 154 -6.72 -2.13 -11.08
N CYS A 155 -7.26 -1.96 -9.87
CA CYS A 155 -7.34 -3.03 -8.88
C CYS A 155 -8.23 -4.19 -9.36
N LEU A 156 -9.42 -3.89 -9.91
CA LEU A 156 -10.31 -4.89 -10.50
C LEU A 156 -9.64 -5.63 -11.65
N ALA A 157 -8.98 -4.91 -12.56
CA ALA A 157 -8.26 -5.52 -13.67
C ALA A 157 -7.19 -6.50 -13.18
N LEU A 158 -6.42 -6.12 -12.15
CA LEU A 158 -5.41 -7.00 -11.56
C LEU A 158 -6.02 -8.22 -10.88
N VAL A 159 -7.12 -8.06 -10.13
CA VAL A 159 -7.83 -9.20 -9.51
C VAL A 159 -8.40 -10.13 -10.59
N LEU A 160 -9.02 -9.60 -11.64
CA LEU A 160 -9.57 -10.39 -12.74
C LEU A 160 -8.47 -11.12 -13.54
N LEU A 161 -7.38 -10.42 -13.89
CA LEU A 161 -6.21 -11.02 -14.53
C LEU A 161 -5.63 -12.14 -13.67
N SER A 162 -5.55 -11.93 -12.35
CA SER A 162 -5.04 -12.96 -11.46
C SER A 162 -5.90 -14.22 -11.42
N ARG A 163 -7.22 -14.04 -11.43
CA ARG A 163 -8.16 -15.15 -11.45
C ARG A 163 -8.13 -15.88 -12.79
N TYR A 164 -7.98 -15.13 -13.89
CA TYR A 164 -7.94 -15.68 -15.24
C TYR A 164 -6.66 -16.47 -15.52
N PHE A 165 -5.51 -15.96 -15.09
CA PHE A 165 -4.21 -16.62 -15.27
C PHE A 165 -3.80 -17.52 -14.11
N GLU A 166 -4.70 -17.75 -13.14
CA GLU A 166 -4.46 -18.52 -11.91
C GLU A 166 -3.16 -18.11 -11.20
N ILE A 167 -2.88 -16.81 -11.22
CA ILE A 167 -1.66 -16.24 -10.65
C ILE A 167 -1.78 -16.32 -9.14
N HIS A 168 -1.04 -17.27 -8.58
CA HIS A 168 -0.85 -17.37 -7.15
C HIS A 168 -0.20 -16.07 -6.65
N ARG A 169 -0.75 -15.48 -5.59
CA ARG A 169 -0.20 -14.28 -4.92
C ARG A 169 -0.30 -12.98 -5.73
N ALA A 170 -1.36 -12.79 -6.49
CA ALA A 170 -1.61 -11.52 -7.17
C ALA A 170 -1.88 -10.32 -6.25
N ASN A 171 -2.06 -10.54 -4.94
CA ASN A 171 -2.02 -9.49 -3.93
C ASN A 171 -0.74 -8.64 -4.02
N TRP A 172 0.38 -9.22 -4.47
CA TRP A 172 1.63 -8.50 -4.70
C TRP A 172 1.53 -7.48 -5.83
N ALA A 173 0.91 -7.87 -6.95
CA ALA A 173 0.68 -6.94 -8.04
C ALA A 173 -0.25 -5.81 -7.60
N LEU A 174 -1.32 -6.16 -6.89
CA LEU A 174 -2.27 -5.16 -6.41
C LEU A 174 -1.64 -4.19 -5.41
N LEU A 175 -0.84 -4.69 -4.46
CA LEU A 175 -0.08 -3.88 -3.52
C LEU A 175 0.88 -2.94 -4.26
N ALA A 176 1.68 -3.46 -5.18
CA ALA A 176 2.62 -2.67 -5.97
C ALA A 176 1.89 -1.59 -6.78
N PHE A 177 0.79 -1.94 -7.44
CA PHE A 177 -0.05 -1.00 -8.17
C PHE A 177 -0.62 0.10 -7.27
N CYS A 178 -1.16 -0.24 -6.11
CA CYS A 178 -1.73 0.74 -5.18
C CYS A 178 -0.66 1.68 -4.62
N ILE A 179 0.55 1.19 -4.38
CA ILE A 179 1.68 2.01 -3.94
C ILE A 179 2.19 2.90 -5.08
N MET A 180 2.26 2.39 -6.32
CA MET A 180 2.69 3.12 -7.52
C MET A 180 1.68 4.18 -7.95
N PHE A 181 0.39 3.88 -7.93
CA PHE A 181 -0.65 4.74 -8.48
C PHE A 181 -1.08 5.78 -7.45
N THR A 182 -0.31 6.86 -7.35
CA THR A 182 -0.63 8.00 -6.49
C THR A 182 -1.34 9.11 -7.26
N PRO A 183 -2.21 9.90 -6.60
CA PRO A 183 -2.93 11.00 -7.26
C PRO A 183 -1.99 12.09 -7.82
N ASP A 184 -0.78 12.24 -7.27
CA ASP A 184 0.24 13.17 -7.76
C ASP A 184 0.69 12.86 -9.21
N LEU A 185 0.60 11.60 -9.65
CA LEU A 185 0.96 11.22 -11.02
C LEU A 185 0.02 11.80 -12.07
N LEU A 186 -1.25 12.03 -11.71
CA LEU A 186 -2.22 12.67 -12.59
C LEU A 186 -1.94 14.19 -12.70
N LEU A 187 -1.46 14.80 -11.61
CA LEU A 187 -1.18 16.23 -11.54
C LEU A 187 0.12 16.64 -12.23
N ARG A 188 1.12 15.76 -12.28
CA ARG A 188 2.43 16.06 -12.89
C ARG A 188 2.31 16.26 -14.40
N LYS A 189 2.63 17.49 -14.84
CA LYS A 189 2.75 17.84 -16.28
C LYS A 189 3.99 17.23 -16.94
N ASN A 190 5.07 17.00 -16.19
CA ASN A 190 6.33 16.49 -16.73
C ASN A 190 6.36 14.95 -16.79
N ASN A 191 6.37 14.39 -18.00
CA ASN A 191 6.44 12.95 -18.24
C ASN A 191 7.72 12.32 -17.67
N LYS A 192 8.85 13.02 -17.70
CA LYS A 192 10.13 12.50 -17.17
C LYS A 192 10.05 12.26 -15.66
N ALA A 193 9.35 13.14 -14.93
CA ALA A 193 9.19 13.00 -13.48
C ALA A 193 8.25 11.83 -13.12
N VAL A 194 7.21 11.59 -13.92
CA VAL A 194 6.32 10.43 -13.76
C VAL A 194 7.07 9.13 -14.05
N LEU A 195 7.83 9.07 -15.14
CA LEU A 195 8.67 7.92 -15.47
C LEU A 195 9.72 7.65 -14.40
N GLY A 196 10.39 8.69 -13.88
CA GLY A 196 11.36 8.55 -12.79
C GLY A 196 10.75 8.02 -11.50
N TYR A 197 9.53 8.45 -11.17
CA TYR A 197 8.80 7.90 -10.02
C TYR A 197 8.44 6.42 -10.22
N LEU A 198 7.83 6.07 -11.36
CA LEU A 198 7.48 4.68 -11.66
C LEU A 198 8.71 3.77 -11.71
N ALA A 199 9.82 4.26 -12.27
CA ALA A 199 11.10 3.56 -12.27
C ALA A 199 11.65 3.35 -10.86
N ALA A 200 11.55 4.35 -9.97
CA ALA A 200 11.98 4.20 -8.57
C ALA A 200 11.18 3.12 -7.83
N VAL A 201 9.86 3.07 -8.00
CA VAL A 201 9.03 2.04 -7.36
C VAL A 201 9.32 0.65 -7.93
N THR A 202 9.49 0.55 -9.25
CA THR A 202 9.88 -0.70 -9.91
C THR A 202 11.26 -1.17 -9.44
N GLY A 203 12.21 -0.25 -9.30
CA GLY A 203 13.55 -0.54 -8.76
C GLY A 203 13.48 -1.10 -7.33
N GLY A 204 12.59 -0.59 -6.48
CA GLY A 204 12.36 -1.14 -5.14
C GLY A 204 11.81 -2.57 -5.17
N ALA A 205 10.87 -2.86 -6.06
CA ALA A 205 10.32 -4.21 -6.23
C ALA A 205 11.35 -5.20 -6.81
N VAL A 206 12.14 -4.78 -7.80
CA VAL A 206 13.24 -5.57 -8.37
C VAL A 206 14.31 -5.83 -7.31
N LEU A 207 14.69 -4.83 -6.51
CA LEU A 207 15.64 -5.02 -5.41
C LEU A 207 15.13 -6.01 -4.37
N ALA A 208 13.84 -5.93 -4.01
CA ALA A 208 13.22 -6.90 -3.11
C ALA A 208 13.24 -8.33 -3.68
N ALA A 209 12.98 -8.48 -4.99
CA ALA A 209 13.12 -9.76 -5.67
C ALA A 209 14.57 -10.27 -5.66
N LEU A 210 15.55 -9.42 -5.99
CA LEU A 210 16.97 -9.82 -5.98
C LEU A 210 17.43 -10.29 -4.60
N VAL A 211 17.04 -9.57 -3.54
CA VAL A 211 17.34 -9.94 -2.15
C VAL A 211 16.67 -11.27 -1.80
N GLY A 212 15.44 -11.49 -2.25
CA GLY A 212 14.75 -12.75 -2.07
C GLY A 212 15.43 -13.93 -2.80
N VAL A 213 16.00 -13.72 -4.00
CA VAL A 213 16.75 -14.77 -4.71
C VAL A 213 17.96 -15.24 -3.90
N ILE A 214 18.69 -14.30 -3.28
CA ILE A 214 19.89 -14.61 -2.50
C ILE A 214 19.56 -15.47 -1.26
N SER A 215 18.30 -15.53 -0.84
CA SER A 215 17.79 -16.42 0.23
C SER A 215 18.57 -16.33 1.55
N SER A 216 19.24 -15.20 1.82
CA SER A 216 19.97 -14.96 3.06
C SER A 216 19.09 -14.23 4.07
N PRO A 217 18.79 -14.82 5.25
CA PRO A 217 17.95 -14.19 6.26
C PRO A 217 18.60 -12.91 6.82
N VAL A 218 19.93 -12.90 6.94
CA VAL A 218 20.69 -11.72 7.40
C VAL A 218 20.59 -10.58 6.40
N LEU A 219 20.75 -10.88 5.10
CA LEU A 219 20.59 -9.87 4.05
C LEU A 219 19.15 -9.35 3.98
N THR A 220 18.17 -10.24 4.09
CA THR A 220 16.74 -9.89 4.09
C THR A 220 16.41 -8.93 5.23
N LEU A 221 16.86 -9.24 6.45
CA LEU A 221 16.65 -8.38 7.62
C LEU A 221 17.39 -7.05 7.49
N ALA A 222 18.63 -7.05 6.99
CA ALA A 222 19.40 -5.82 6.77
C ALA A 222 18.72 -4.91 5.75
N VAL A 223 18.27 -5.46 4.62
CA VAL A 223 17.60 -4.69 3.56
C VAL A 223 16.21 -4.24 4.01
N LEU A 224 15.48 -5.05 4.77
CA LEU A 224 14.21 -4.65 5.38
C LEU A 224 14.40 -3.48 6.36
N ALA A 225 15.42 -3.54 7.21
CA ALA A 225 15.76 -2.44 8.11
C ALA A 225 16.14 -1.17 7.33
N CYS A 226 16.99 -1.29 6.31
CA CYS A 226 17.35 -0.18 5.42
C CYS A 226 16.12 0.40 4.69
N GLY A 227 15.20 -0.45 4.21
CA GLY A 227 13.95 -0.05 3.58
C GLY A 227 13.04 0.73 4.53
N ALA A 228 12.89 0.26 5.77
CA ALA A 228 12.12 0.96 6.79
C ALA A 228 12.75 2.32 7.14
N VAL A 229 14.09 2.39 7.29
CA VAL A 229 14.81 3.65 7.48
C VAL A 229 14.58 4.59 6.30
N ALA A 230 14.76 4.10 5.07
CA ALA A 230 14.61 4.88 3.85
C ALA A 230 13.16 5.35 3.63
N THR A 231 12.17 4.58 4.09
CA THR A 231 10.76 4.95 4.07
C THR A 231 10.53 6.16 4.96
N VAL A 232 11.01 6.08 6.21
CA VAL A 232 10.90 7.17 7.18
C VAL A 232 11.68 8.39 6.71
N ALA A 233 12.92 8.20 6.26
CA ALA A 233 13.80 9.27 5.77
C ALA A 233 13.25 9.93 4.49
N GLY A 234 12.80 9.14 3.52
CA GLY A 234 12.21 9.63 2.26
C GLY A 234 10.90 10.37 2.50
N SER A 235 10.07 9.86 3.41
CA SER A 235 8.90 10.58 3.91
C SER A 235 9.34 11.91 4.56
N LEU A 236 10.37 11.90 5.42
CA LEU A 236 10.85 13.09 6.17
C LEU A 236 11.39 14.16 5.23
N ALA A 237 12.16 13.76 4.23
CA ALA A 237 12.71 14.62 3.20
C ALA A 237 11.67 15.09 2.17
N GLY A 238 10.42 14.64 2.24
CA GLY A 238 9.38 14.97 1.26
C GLY A 238 9.71 14.43 -0.14
N GLN A 239 10.47 13.34 -0.22
CA GLN A 239 10.86 12.67 -1.46
C GLN A 239 9.96 11.44 -1.68
N PRO A 240 8.81 11.60 -2.37
CA PRO A 240 7.82 10.54 -2.49
C PRO A 240 8.37 9.32 -3.24
N ALA A 241 9.29 9.50 -4.19
CA ALA A 241 9.88 8.39 -4.93
C ALA A 241 10.71 7.45 -4.02
N ILE A 242 11.54 8.02 -3.13
CA ILE A 242 12.33 7.23 -2.17
C ILE A 242 11.40 6.56 -1.17
N GLY A 243 10.47 7.32 -0.58
CA GLY A 243 9.53 6.78 0.40
C GLY A 243 8.72 5.62 -0.16
N VAL A 244 8.14 5.79 -1.35
CA VAL A 244 7.28 4.78 -1.97
C VAL A 244 8.07 3.55 -2.43
N SER A 245 9.25 3.74 -3.04
CA SER A 245 10.14 2.63 -3.41
C SER A 245 10.53 1.78 -2.22
N SER A 246 10.89 2.43 -1.11
CA SER A 246 11.31 1.75 0.11
C SER A 246 10.15 1.17 0.92
N VAL A 247 8.94 1.75 0.86
CA VAL A 247 7.71 1.12 1.38
C VAL A 247 7.40 -0.16 0.62
N THR A 248 7.40 -0.10 -0.72
CA THR A 248 7.19 -1.28 -1.58
C THR A 248 8.18 -2.39 -1.22
N LEU A 249 9.47 -2.05 -1.13
CA LEU A 249 10.50 -2.99 -0.72
C LEU A 249 10.27 -3.57 0.68
N THR A 250 9.94 -2.72 1.67
CA THR A 250 9.73 -3.15 3.06
C THR A 250 8.54 -4.09 3.17
N VAL A 251 7.41 -3.76 2.54
CA VAL A 251 6.19 -4.60 2.60
C VAL A 251 6.41 -5.92 1.85
N ILE A 252 7.15 -5.90 0.73
CA ILE A 252 7.51 -7.13 0.00
C ILE A 252 8.39 -8.04 0.85
N LEU A 253 9.45 -7.51 1.45
CA LEU A 253 10.34 -8.32 2.28
C LEU A 253 9.63 -8.80 3.56
N LEU A 254 8.81 -7.98 4.19
CA LEU A 254 8.10 -8.35 5.42
C LEU A 254 7.17 -9.54 5.19
N SER A 255 6.36 -9.52 4.14
CA SER A 255 5.47 -10.66 3.84
C SER A 255 6.18 -11.84 3.16
N SER A 256 7.49 -11.75 2.94
CA SER A 256 8.33 -12.89 2.54
C SER A 256 8.81 -13.70 3.73
N ILE A 257 9.10 -13.01 4.84
CA ILE A 257 9.58 -13.64 6.08
C ILE A 257 8.47 -14.48 6.73
N THR A 258 7.21 -14.13 6.49
CA THR A 258 6.04 -14.80 7.07
C THR A 258 5.54 -15.99 6.24
N SER A 259 6.17 -16.33 5.11
CA SER A 259 5.74 -17.45 4.27
C SER A 259 6.73 -18.62 4.33
N ASP A 260 6.27 -19.82 4.64
CA ASP A 260 7.08 -21.06 4.78
C ASP A 260 7.65 -21.62 3.44
N GLU A 261 7.58 -20.87 2.35
CA GLU A 261 7.98 -21.32 1.01
C GLU A 261 9.37 -20.84 0.57
N SER A 262 10.02 -21.59 -0.34
CA SER A 262 11.37 -21.30 -0.84
C SER A 262 11.46 -19.91 -1.49
N ILE A 263 12.38 -19.08 -0.99
CA ILE A 263 12.46 -17.63 -1.26
C ILE A 263 12.78 -17.32 -2.74
N GLY A 264 13.49 -18.21 -3.45
CA GLY A 264 13.92 -18.02 -4.85
C GLY A 264 12.80 -18.00 -5.90
N TYR A 265 11.91 -19.00 -5.91
CA TYR A 265 10.80 -19.09 -6.88
C TYR A 265 9.79 -17.93 -6.71
N LEU A 266 9.56 -17.55 -5.45
CA LEU A 266 8.70 -16.43 -5.08
C LEU A 266 9.22 -15.09 -5.59
N SER A 267 10.53 -14.95 -5.68
CA SER A 267 11.15 -13.68 -6.04
C SER A 267 10.98 -13.34 -7.51
N VAL A 268 11.09 -14.32 -8.41
CA VAL A 268 10.88 -14.12 -9.85
C VAL A 268 9.42 -13.79 -10.15
N GLN A 269 8.48 -14.51 -9.52
CA GLN A 269 7.04 -14.20 -9.64
C GLN A 269 6.74 -12.77 -9.16
N ARG A 270 7.31 -12.35 -8.02
CA ARG A 270 7.11 -10.99 -7.49
C ARG A 270 7.66 -9.90 -8.41
N ALA A 271 8.83 -10.11 -9.02
CA ALA A 271 9.34 -9.19 -10.03
C ALA A 271 8.39 -9.08 -11.22
N GLY A 272 7.94 -10.22 -11.76
CA GLY A 272 6.96 -10.26 -12.86
C GLY A 272 5.64 -9.56 -12.51
N LEU A 273 5.14 -9.75 -11.29
CA LEU A 273 3.93 -9.09 -10.79
C LEU A 273 4.10 -7.58 -10.59
N ALA A 274 5.29 -7.13 -10.17
CA ALA A 274 5.62 -5.71 -10.13
C ALA A 274 5.66 -5.10 -11.54
N PHE A 275 6.18 -5.81 -12.54
CA PHE A 275 6.12 -5.38 -13.94
C PHE A 275 4.69 -5.31 -14.46
N LEU A 276 3.85 -6.30 -14.15
CA LEU A 276 2.43 -6.26 -14.52
C LEU A 276 1.74 -5.03 -13.92
N SER A 277 2.03 -4.73 -12.65
CA SER A 277 1.52 -3.55 -11.93
C SER A 277 1.97 -2.25 -12.58
N LEU A 278 3.22 -2.19 -13.03
CA LEU A 278 3.78 -1.04 -13.75
C LEU A 278 3.03 -0.79 -15.06
N ILE A 279 2.73 -1.85 -15.83
CA ILE A 279 1.98 -1.76 -17.08
C ILE A 279 0.58 -1.20 -16.80
N VAL A 280 -0.13 -1.77 -15.82
CA VAL A 280 -1.47 -1.31 -15.43
C VAL A 280 -1.43 0.14 -14.92
N ALA A 281 -0.45 0.50 -14.08
CA ALA A 281 -0.26 1.86 -13.60
C ALA A 281 0.00 2.85 -14.75
N GLY A 282 0.87 2.50 -15.70
CA GLY A 282 1.15 3.31 -16.88
C GLY A 282 -0.09 3.56 -17.72
N LEU A 283 -0.90 2.52 -17.95
CA LEU A 283 -2.17 2.62 -18.66
C LEU A 283 -3.16 3.52 -17.92
N MET A 284 -3.33 3.35 -16.60
CA MET A 284 -4.23 4.18 -15.80
C MET A 284 -3.80 5.65 -15.75
N VAL A 285 -2.49 5.93 -15.70
CA VAL A 285 -1.95 7.29 -15.79
C VAL A 285 -2.27 7.91 -17.15
N LEU A 286 -2.13 7.14 -18.24
CA LEU A 286 -2.44 7.62 -19.59
C LEU A 286 -3.94 7.95 -19.73
N VAL A 287 -4.81 7.03 -19.30
CA VAL A 287 -6.27 7.24 -19.30
C VAL A 287 -6.64 8.44 -18.43
N GLY A 288 -6.10 8.54 -17.21
CA GLY A 288 -6.40 9.64 -16.30
C GLY A 288 -6.00 11.01 -16.84
N ARG A 289 -4.87 11.10 -17.56
CA ARG A 289 -4.47 12.34 -18.24
C ARG A 289 -5.39 12.71 -19.39
N LEU A 290 -5.89 11.73 -20.14
CA LEU A 290 -6.89 11.98 -21.19
C LEU A 290 -8.20 12.50 -20.59
N VAL A 291 -8.67 11.89 -19.50
CA VAL A 291 -9.87 12.33 -18.77
C VAL A 291 -9.70 13.76 -18.24
N GLN A 292 -8.55 14.05 -17.63
CA GLN A 292 -8.27 15.39 -17.09
C GLN A 292 -8.23 16.46 -18.19
N ARG A 293 -7.64 16.18 -19.36
CA ARG A 293 -7.66 17.12 -20.50
C ARG A 293 -9.07 17.45 -20.93
N LYS A 294 -9.95 16.44 -21.04
CA LYS A 294 -11.37 16.65 -21.39
C LYS A 294 -12.13 17.45 -20.31
N LEU A 295 -11.85 17.21 -19.03
CA LEU A 295 -12.46 17.95 -17.93
C LEU A 295 -12.07 19.43 -17.93
N ILE A 296 -10.80 19.75 -18.23
CA ILE A 296 -10.33 21.14 -18.31
C ILE A 296 -10.94 21.86 -19.52
N GLN A 297 -11.05 21.19 -20.68
CA GLN A 297 -11.66 21.77 -21.89
C GLN A 297 -13.12 22.18 -21.68
N ARG A 298 -13.91 21.40 -20.93
CA ARG A 298 -15.32 21.74 -20.67
C ARG A 298 -15.50 23.01 -19.83
N HIS A 299 -14.58 23.31 -18.92
CA HIS A 299 -14.65 24.49 -18.07
C HIS A 299 -14.17 25.79 -18.72
N HIS A 300 -13.59 25.74 -19.91
CA HIS A 300 -13.29 26.94 -20.70
C HIS A 300 -14.43 27.31 -21.66
N LEU A 301 -15.48 26.49 -21.75
CA LEU A 301 -16.64 26.69 -22.61
C LEU A 301 -17.91 27.08 -21.84
N GLU A 302 -17.83 27.11 -20.51
CA GLU A 302 -18.86 27.58 -19.56
C GLU A 302 -18.42 28.93 -18.98
#